data_AF-A0A917CZR4-F1
#
_entry.id   AF-A0A917CZR4-F1
#
_cell.length_a   1.000
_cell.length_b   1.000
_cell.length_c   1.000
_cell.angle_alpha   90.00
_cell.angle_beta   90.00
_cell.angle_gamma   90.00
#
_symmetry.space_group_name_H-M   'P 1'
#
loop_
_entity.id
_entity.type
_entity.pdbx_description
1 polymer ?
#
loop_
_entity_poly.entity_id
_entity_poly.type
_entity_poly.pdbx_seq_one_letter_code
_entity_poly.pdbx_strand_id
1 'polypeptide(L)' 'MARARVLKISEHIPTTWEGTLEQFMSWKKAQGLSKQTLDDYKRHVSQFYNRYSARMKAAR' A
#
# COMPACT_ATOMS: atom_id res chain seq x y z
N MET A 1 -5.36 -18.17 37.06
CA MET A 1 -4.62 -17.97 35.80
C MET A 1 -5.56 -17.38 34.77
N ALA A 2 -5.43 -16.08 34.45
CA ALA A 2 -6.29 -15.43 33.47
C ALA A 2 -5.90 -15.87 32.04
N ARG A 3 -6.87 -16.33 31.24
CA ARG A 3 -6.69 -16.70 29.83
C ARG A 3 -6.44 -15.44 29.00
N ALA A 4 -5.24 -15.31 28.43
CA ALA A 4 -4.98 -14.25 27.46
C ALA A 4 -5.86 -14.48 26.21
N ARG A 5 -6.73 -13.52 25.89
CA ARG A 5 -7.52 -13.55 24.64
C ARG A 5 -6.60 -13.14 23.49
N VAL A 6 -6.13 -14.13 22.73
CA VAL A 6 -5.39 -13.87 21.49
C VAL A 6 -6.37 -13.32 20.47
N LEU A 7 -6.32 -12.01 20.23
CA LEU A 7 -7.04 -11.37 19.13
C LEU A 7 -6.25 -11.64 17.86
N LYS A 8 -6.81 -12.46 16.96
CA LYS A 8 -6.24 -12.67 15.63
C LYS A 8 -6.48 -11.39 14.82
N ILE A 9 -5.43 -10.59 14.64
CA ILE A 9 -5.48 -9.45 13.74
C ILE A 9 -5.53 -10.04 12.33
N SER A 10 -6.67 -9.91 11.65
CA SER A 10 -6.76 -10.26 10.24
C SER A 10 -5.90 -9.28 9.45
N GLU A 11 -4.87 -9.78 8.78
CA GLU A 11 -4.09 -8.98 7.85
C GLU A 11 -4.99 -8.63 6.66
N HIS A 12 -5.44 -7.37 6.60
CA HIS A 12 -6.12 -6.87 5.42
C HIS A 12 -5.06 -6.59 4.34
N ILE A 13 -4.72 -7.64 3.59
CA ILE A 13 -3.80 -7.56 2.46
C ILE A 13 -4.60 -7.06 1.24
N PRO A 14 -4.29 -5.86 0.70
CA PRO A 14 -4.98 -5.34 -0.47
C PRO A 14 -4.78 -6.26 -1.68
N THR A 15 -5.85 -6.51 -2.43
CA THR A 15 -5.80 -7.34 -3.65
C THR A 15 -5.36 -6.54 -4.89
N THR A 16 -5.46 -5.21 -4.79
CA THR A 16 -5.13 -4.25 -5.84
C THR A 16 -3.85 -3.47 -5.51
N TRP A 17 -3.13 -3.04 -6.55
CA TRP A 17 -1.92 -2.25 -6.37
C TRP A 17 -2.27 -0.85 -5.84
N GLU A 18 -3.45 -0.33 -6.17
CA GLU A 18 -3.99 0.93 -5.67
C GLU A 18 -4.17 0.88 -4.14
N GLY A 19 -4.79 -0.19 -3.63
CA GLY A 19 -4.97 -0.37 -2.18
C GLY A 19 -3.64 -0.58 -1.46
N THR A 20 -2.67 -1.25 -2.10
CA THR A 20 -1.32 -1.40 -1.57
C THR A 20 -0.59 -0.06 -1.51
N LEU A 21 -0.72 0.76 -2.55
CA LEU A 21 -0.16 2.11 -2.59
C LEU A 21 -0.77 2.96 -1.47
N GLU A 22 -2.07 2.92 -1.25
CA GLU A 22 -2.73 3.67 -0.18
C GLU A 22 -2.23 3.29 1.23
N GLN A 23 -2.08 1.99 1.52
CA GLN A 23 -1.48 1.54 2.77
C GLN A 23 -0.02 2.01 2.92
N PHE A 24 0.77 1.90 1.86
CA PHE A 24 2.15 2.40 1.83
C PHE A 24 2.21 3.90 2.13
N MET A 25 1.36 4.70 1.47
CA MET A 25 1.28 6.14 1.69
C MET A 25 0.89 6.48 3.14
N SER A 26 -0.05 5.73 3.72
CA SER A 26 -0.48 5.92 5.12
C SER A 26 0.67 5.64 6.09
N TRP A 27 1.41 4.55 5.87
CA TRP A 27 2.60 4.23 6.65
C TRP A 27 3.68 5.30 6.52
N LYS A 28 3.95 5.78 5.31
CA LYS A 28 4.92 6.84 5.04
C LYS A 28 4.53 8.18 5.66
N LYS A 29 3.24 8.53 5.62
CA LYS A 29 2.72 9.72 6.29
C LYS A 29 2.93 9.66 7.81
N ALA A 30 2.71 8.49 8.42
CA ALA A 30 2.94 8.31 9.86
C ALA A 30 4.41 8.48 10.27
N GLN A 31 5.36 8.29 9.33
CA GLN A 31 6.79 8.55 9.54
C GLN A 31 7.16 10.04 9.48
N GLY A 32 6.21 10.94 9.22
CA GLY A 32 6.47 12.38 9.14
C GLY A 32 7.10 12.84 7.82
N LEU A 33 6.96 12.06 6.74
CA LEU A 33 7.45 12.45 5.41
C LEU A 33 6.73 13.68 4.88
N SER A 34 7.46 14.49 4.10
CA SER A 34 6.92 15.71 3.52
C SER A 34 5.80 15.42 2.51
N LYS A 35 4.85 16.35 2.38
CA LYS A 35 3.77 16.25 1.39
C LYS A 35 4.30 16.07 -0.03
N GLN A 36 5.36 16.80 -0.39
CA GLN A 36 5.98 16.70 -1.72
C GLN A 36 6.51 15.29 -1.99
N THR A 37 7.23 14.70 -1.02
CA THR A 37 7.74 13.32 -1.15
C THR A 37 6.61 12.32 -1.32
N LEU A 38 5.52 12.50 -0.58
CA LEU A 38 4.33 11.66 -0.70
C LEU A 38 3.68 11.80 -2.09
N ASP A 39 3.52 13.03 -2.57
CA ASP A 39 2.94 13.30 -3.89
C ASP A 39 3.80 12.71 -5.02
N ASP A 40 5.12 12.76 -4.89
CA ASP A 40 6.06 12.14 -5.83
C ASP A 40 5.94 10.62 -5.83
N TYR A 41 5.85 9.96 -4.67
CA TYR A 41 5.64 8.52 -4.60
C TYR A 41 4.34 8.10 -5.29
N LYS A 42 3.24 8.80 -5.00
CA LYS A 42 1.95 8.53 -5.64
C LYS A 42 2.08 8.68 -7.16
N ARG A 43 2.68 9.79 -7.63
CA ARG A 43 2.88 10.07 -9.05
C ARG A 43 3.69 8.98 -9.75
N HIS A 44 4.85 8.62 -9.20
CA HIS A 44 5.74 7.65 -9.83
C HIS A 44 5.13 6.26 -9.90
N VAL A 45 4.51 5.80 -8.80
CA VAL A 45 3.88 4.47 -8.76
C VAL A 45 2.68 4.43 -9.71
N SER A 46 1.81 5.45 -9.69
CA SER A 46 0.68 5.51 -10.63
C SER A 46 1.12 5.56 -12.09
N GLN A 47 2.15 6.35 -12.42
CA GLN A 47 2.69 6.39 -13.79
C GLN A 47 3.24 5.03 -14.25
N PHE A 48 3.97 4.34 -13.37
CA PHE A 48 4.49 3.01 -13.65
C PHE A 48 3.37 2.01 -13.95
N TYR A 49 2.38 1.91 -13.06
CA TYR A 49 1.27 0.98 -13.25
C TYR A 49 0.38 1.35 -14.43
N ASN A 50 0.12 2.64 -14.69
CA ASN A 50 -0.63 3.05 -15.87
C ASN A 50 0.09 2.66 -17.17
N ARG A 51 1.41 2.88 -17.23
CA ARG A 51 2.23 2.56 -18.39
C ARG A 51 2.36 1.06 -18.66
N TYR A 52 2.42 0.25 -17.60
CA TYR A 52 2.65 -1.20 -17.72
C TYR A 52 1.43 -2.06 -17.35
N SER A 53 0.25 -1.45 -17.18
CA SER A 53 -0.98 -2.10 -16.69
C SER A 53 -1.34 -3.36 -17.48
N ALA A 54 -1.26 -3.32 -18.81
CA ALA A 54 -1.50 -4.48 -19.66
C ALA A 54 -0.46 -5.61 -19.46
N ARG A 55 0.81 -5.25 -19.27
CA ARG A 55 1.91 -6.22 -19.09
C ARG A 55 1.90 -6.87 -17.70
N MET A 56 1.43 -6.14 -16.69
CA MET A 56 1.35 -6.66 -15.31
C MET A 56 0.12 -7.54 -15.08
N LYS A 57 -0.98 -7.35 -15.83
CA LYS A 57 -2.12 -8.28 -15.80
C LYS A 57 -1.80 -9.66 -16.40
N ALA A 58 -0.87 -9.72 -17.36
CA ALA A 58 -0.47 -10.97 -18.02
C ALA A 58 0.51 -11.84 -17.20
N ALA A 59 1.00 -11.35 -16.06
CA ALA A 59 1.97 -12.03 -15.19
C ALA A 59 1.35 -12.60 -13.89
N ARG A 60 0.02 -12.66 -13.81
CA ARG A 60 -0.75 -13.18 -12.67
C ARG A 60 -1.30 -14.57 -12.92
#